data_AF-A0A2G0VIZ4-F1
#
_entry.id   AF-A0A2G0VIZ4-F1
#
_cell.length_a   1.000
_cell.length_b   1.000
_cell.length_c   1.000
_cell.angle_alpha   90.00
_cell.angle_beta   90.00
_cell.angle_gamma   90.00
#
_symmetry.space_group_name_H-M   'P 1'
#
loop_
_entity.id
_entity.type
_entity.pdbx_description
1 polymer ?
#
loop_
_entity_poly.entity_id
_entity_poly.type
_entity_poly.pdbx_seq_one_letter_code
_entity_poly.pdbx_strand_id
1 'polypeptide(L)'
;MSNSWWLEPAQAINIPVREEALARQQQLTKPTGSLGQLERVAVQLAGLQGRVKPKVDAVWIAIFAGDHGVVAEGVSAYPQEVTGQMLHNFVTGGAAISVLAQQLSAQLDVVDLGTVSPLDLPGVRHLRIGAGTANFAKAPAMTQEQGLLALQAGRDSVLRAKAVGTELFVGGEMGIGNTAAASAVACSLLECAAQLLVGPGTGLNAAGISHKTDVIERALKLHVEQAGDPLQSLFCLGGFEIAALVGAYLACAQEGITVLVDGFICSVAALVAVRLNPGCRDWLLFGHRGAEPGHRHLLETLQAEPLLDLGMRLGEGSGAALAVPLVRLACQLHNGMATFAEAAVADRPA
;
A
#
# COMPACT_ATOMS: atom_id res chain seq x y z
N MET A 1 3.05 -24.62 -15.44
CA MET A 1 2.29 -24.19 -14.25
C MET A 1 1.40 -23.06 -14.69
N SER A 2 0.10 -23.11 -14.38
CA SER A 2 -0.82 -22.02 -14.74
C SER A 2 -0.31 -20.75 -14.05
N ASN A 3 -0.05 -19.70 -14.84
CA ASN A 3 0.57 -18.47 -14.38
C ASN A 3 -0.52 -17.61 -13.73
N SER A 4 -1.02 -18.02 -12.54
CA SER A 4 -2.15 -17.38 -11.84
C SER A 4 -1.97 -17.35 -10.33
N TRP A 5 -0.74 -17.28 -9.84
CA TRP A 5 -0.44 -17.36 -8.40
C TRP A 5 -1.18 -16.31 -7.56
N TRP A 6 -1.55 -15.16 -8.14
CA TRP A 6 -2.33 -14.11 -7.46
C TRP A 6 -3.74 -14.57 -7.04
N LEU A 7 -4.26 -15.65 -7.61
CA LEU A 7 -5.54 -16.26 -7.24
C LEU A 7 -5.40 -17.34 -6.17
N GLU A 8 -4.17 -17.74 -5.82
CA GLU A 8 -3.96 -18.68 -4.71
C GLU A 8 -4.50 -18.06 -3.40
N PRO A 9 -5.20 -18.82 -2.55
CA PRO A 9 -5.88 -18.28 -1.39
C PRO A 9 -4.89 -17.61 -0.43
N ALA A 10 -5.30 -16.48 0.15
CA ALA A 10 -4.61 -15.90 1.30
C ALA A 10 -4.55 -16.91 2.45
N GLN A 11 -3.52 -16.78 3.30
CA GLN A 11 -3.40 -17.59 4.50
C GLN A 11 -4.58 -17.31 5.45
N ALA A 12 -5.12 -18.39 6.03
CA ALA A 12 -6.23 -18.28 6.98
C ALA A 12 -5.77 -17.61 8.29
N ILE A 13 -6.60 -16.72 8.81
CA ILE A 13 -6.39 -16.07 10.11
C ILE A 13 -6.56 -17.12 11.23
N ASN A 14 -5.71 -17.08 12.25
CA ASN A 14 -5.85 -17.94 13.42
C ASN A 14 -6.95 -17.37 14.34
N ILE A 15 -8.19 -17.85 14.14
CA ILE A 15 -9.37 -17.41 14.91
C ILE A 15 -9.25 -17.72 16.40
N PRO A 16 -8.85 -18.93 16.85
CA PRO A 16 -8.66 -19.21 18.27
C PRO A 16 -7.68 -18.25 18.95
N VAL A 17 -6.54 -17.97 18.31
CA VAL A 17 -5.56 -17.02 18.87
C VAL A 17 -6.10 -15.60 18.93
N ARG A 18 -6.89 -15.17 17.94
CA ARG A 18 -7.54 -13.86 17.95
C ARG A 18 -8.52 -13.74 19.12
N GLU A 19 -9.28 -14.79 19.41
CA GLU A 19 -10.21 -14.84 20.54
C GLU A 19 -9.48 -14.85 21.89
N GLU A 20 -8.37 -15.61 22.00
CA GLU A 20 -7.50 -15.59 23.18
C GLU A 20 -6.88 -14.20 23.42
N ALA A 21 -6.43 -13.52 22.36
CA ALA A 21 -5.91 -12.15 22.46
C ALA A 21 -7.02 -11.17 22.87
N LEU A 22 -8.23 -11.32 22.36
CA LEU A 22 -9.37 -10.51 22.79
C LEU A 22 -9.69 -10.72 24.27
N ALA A 23 -9.72 -11.98 24.73
CA ALA A 23 -9.95 -12.31 26.14
C ALA A 23 -8.87 -11.71 27.04
N ARG A 24 -7.60 -11.80 26.64
CA ARG A 24 -6.50 -11.12 27.35
C ARG A 24 -6.71 -9.61 27.39
N GLN A 25 -7.06 -8.99 26.26
CA GLN A 25 -7.22 -7.54 26.15
C GLN A 25 -8.31 -6.97 27.08
N GLN A 26 -9.34 -7.77 27.36
CA GLN A 26 -10.43 -7.45 28.29
C GLN A 26 -10.00 -7.54 29.78
N GLN A 27 -8.95 -8.28 30.09
CA GLN A 27 -8.45 -8.46 31.47
C GLN A 27 -7.38 -7.44 31.88
N LEU A 28 -6.82 -6.68 30.93
CA LEU A 28 -5.78 -5.70 31.20
C LEU A 28 -6.29 -4.59 32.14
N THR A 29 -5.43 -4.10 33.04
CA THR A 29 -5.75 -3.11 34.08
C THR A 29 -6.10 -1.72 33.52
N LYS A 30 -7.24 -1.63 32.82
CA LYS A 30 -7.81 -0.44 32.18
C LYS A 30 -9.31 -0.62 31.99
N PRO A 31 -10.11 0.45 31.88
CA PRO A 31 -11.50 0.33 31.44
C PRO A 31 -11.57 -0.33 30.05
N THR A 32 -12.53 -1.24 29.84
CA THR A 32 -12.74 -1.92 28.56
C THR A 32 -12.88 -0.92 27.42
N GLY A 33 -12.07 -1.07 26.36
CA GLY A 33 -12.09 -0.21 25.17
C GLY A 33 -11.43 1.17 25.33
N SER A 34 -10.84 1.50 26.49
CA SER A 34 -10.24 2.82 26.75
C SER A 34 -9.01 3.16 25.89
N LEU A 35 -8.34 2.16 25.29
CA LEU A 35 -7.26 2.38 24.33
C LEU A 35 -7.74 2.38 22.86
N GLY A 36 -9.06 2.29 22.65
CA GLY A 36 -9.70 2.45 21.33
C GLY A 36 -9.12 1.54 20.25
N GLN A 37 -8.68 2.14 19.15
CA GLN A 37 -8.19 1.43 17.96
C GLN A 37 -6.93 0.59 18.24
N LEU A 38 -6.08 0.98 19.20
CA LEU A 38 -4.87 0.21 19.53
C LEU A 38 -5.22 -1.19 20.07
N GLU A 39 -6.35 -1.33 20.77
CA GLU A 39 -6.84 -2.63 21.22
C GLU A 39 -7.17 -3.54 20.03
N ARG A 40 -7.86 -2.99 19.04
CA ARG A 40 -8.26 -3.72 17.82
C ARG A 40 -7.05 -4.13 16.99
N VAL A 41 -6.06 -3.24 16.84
CA VAL A 41 -4.82 -3.52 16.09
C VAL A 41 -4.05 -4.68 16.72
N ALA A 42 -3.87 -4.69 18.04
CA ALA A 42 -3.17 -5.77 18.72
C ALA A 42 -3.91 -7.10 18.55
N VAL A 43 -5.22 -7.13 18.77
CA VAL A 43 -6.03 -8.37 18.61
C VAL A 43 -6.01 -8.87 17.16
N GLN A 44 -6.12 -7.97 16.18
CA GLN A 44 -6.04 -8.34 14.76
C GLN A 44 -4.67 -8.94 14.42
N LEU A 45 -3.57 -8.30 14.83
CA LEU A 45 -2.22 -8.81 14.62
C LEU A 45 -1.99 -10.16 15.29
N ALA A 46 -2.57 -10.38 16.47
CA ALA A 46 -2.46 -11.67 17.16
C ALA A 46 -3.03 -12.81 16.30
N GLY A 47 -4.21 -12.60 15.72
CA GLY A 47 -4.83 -13.56 14.81
C GLY A 47 -4.06 -13.77 13.51
N LEU A 48 -3.56 -12.68 12.90
CA LEU A 48 -2.78 -12.73 11.67
C LEU A 48 -1.43 -13.47 11.87
N GLN A 49 -0.76 -13.22 12.98
CA GLN A 49 0.55 -13.78 13.28
C GLN A 49 0.48 -15.14 14.00
N GLY A 50 -0.74 -15.60 14.37
CA GLY A 50 -0.94 -16.84 15.11
C GLY A 50 -0.28 -16.84 16.50
N ARG A 51 -0.13 -15.66 17.12
CA ARG A 51 0.42 -15.51 18.48
C ARG A 51 -0.42 -14.56 19.33
N VAL A 52 -0.80 -14.99 20.54
CA VAL A 52 -1.61 -14.16 21.47
C VAL A 52 -0.92 -12.84 21.80
N LYS A 53 0.41 -12.86 21.90
CA LYS A 53 1.25 -11.67 22.10
C LYS A 53 1.95 -11.27 20.79
N PRO A 54 1.32 -10.45 19.94
CA PRO A 54 1.88 -10.05 18.65
C PRO A 54 3.10 -9.14 18.81
N LYS A 55 3.91 -9.00 17.76
CA LYS A 55 5.03 -8.05 17.71
C LYS A 55 5.28 -7.56 16.28
N VAL A 56 6.05 -6.48 16.17
CA VAL A 56 6.43 -5.85 14.89
C VAL A 56 7.87 -5.36 15.01
N ASP A 57 8.78 -6.29 15.25
CA ASP A 57 10.20 -5.99 15.41
C ASP A 57 10.87 -5.85 14.04
N ALA A 58 10.59 -6.79 13.14
CA ALA A 58 11.14 -6.82 11.78
C ALA A 58 10.18 -6.19 10.76
N VAL A 59 10.60 -5.06 10.20
CA VAL A 59 9.82 -4.28 9.22
C VAL A 59 10.56 -4.25 7.89
N TRP A 60 9.84 -4.54 6.81
CA TRP A 60 10.31 -4.42 5.45
C TRP A 60 9.56 -3.30 4.74
N ILE A 61 10.30 -2.36 4.16
CA ILE A 61 9.76 -1.26 3.37
C ILE A 61 10.20 -1.46 1.94
N ALA A 62 9.27 -1.63 1.02
CA ALA A 62 9.55 -1.78 -0.40
C ALA A 62 9.04 -0.56 -1.18
N ILE A 63 9.92 0.08 -1.95
CA ILE A 63 9.58 1.19 -2.84
C ILE A 63 9.67 0.72 -4.27
N PHE A 64 8.54 0.73 -4.96
CA PHE A 64 8.47 0.41 -6.38
C PHE A 64 8.44 1.69 -7.20
N ALA A 65 9.33 1.81 -8.18
CA ALA A 65 9.41 2.98 -9.03
C ALA A 65 9.08 2.67 -10.49
N GLY A 66 8.31 3.54 -11.13
CA GLY A 66 7.94 3.43 -12.54
C GLY A 66 7.41 4.77 -13.08
N ASP A 67 7.84 5.14 -14.28
CA ASP A 67 7.35 6.34 -14.96
C ASP A 67 6.10 6.07 -15.79
N HIS A 68 5.33 7.13 -16.05
CA HIS A 68 4.03 7.01 -16.74
C HIS A 68 3.98 7.77 -18.06
N GLY A 69 3.58 7.08 -19.14
CA GLY A 69 3.43 7.70 -20.46
C GLY A 69 2.32 8.76 -20.52
N VAL A 70 1.34 8.74 -19.61
CA VAL A 70 0.28 9.78 -19.54
C VAL A 70 0.83 11.17 -19.20
N VAL A 71 2.06 11.27 -18.70
CA VAL A 71 2.70 12.57 -18.45
C VAL A 71 2.80 13.41 -19.73
N ALA A 72 2.87 12.79 -20.91
CA ALA A 72 2.81 13.47 -22.20
C ALA A 72 1.52 14.28 -22.42
N GLU A 73 0.46 14.01 -21.65
CA GLU A 73 -0.78 14.78 -21.67
C GLU A 73 -0.72 16.00 -20.72
N GLY A 74 0.35 16.23 -19.95
CA GLY A 74 0.44 17.39 -19.05
C GLY A 74 -0.32 17.23 -17.72
N VAL A 75 -0.37 16.01 -17.18
CA VAL A 75 -1.09 15.67 -15.93
C VAL A 75 -0.24 15.78 -14.65
N SER A 76 0.99 16.28 -14.75
CA SER A 76 1.94 16.43 -13.64
C SER A 76 2.55 17.82 -13.65
N ALA A 77 2.85 18.35 -12.46
CA ALA A 77 3.59 19.60 -12.30
C ALA A 77 5.12 19.41 -12.39
N TYR A 78 5.59 18.18 -12.20
CA TYR A 78 7.02 17.83 -12.20
C TYR A 78 7.41 17.07 -13.47
N PRO A 79 8.65 17.24 -13.94
CA PRO A 79 9.17 16.53 -15.10
C PRO A 79 9.56 15.08 -14.73
N GLN A 80 9.55 14.15 -15.70
CA GLN A 80 9.68 12.70 -15.44
C GLN A 80 11.05 12.29 -14.88
N GLU A 81 12.09 13.07 -15.12
CA GLU A 81 13.44 12.83 -14.58
C GLU A 81 13.47 12.80 -13.04
N VAL A 82 12.47 13.40 -12.39
CA VAL A 82 12.34 13.39 -10.92
C VAL A 82 12.21 11.96 -10.37
N THR A 83 11.58 11.02 -11.09
CA THR A 83 11.50 9.62 -10.64
C THR A 83 12.88 9.03 -10.42
N GLY A 84 13.79 9.22 -11.38
CA GLY A 84 15.17 8.76 -11.29
C GLY A 84 16.00 9.49 -10.21
N GLN A 85 15.77 10.79 -10.06
CA GLN A 85 16.43 11.59 -9.02
C GLN A 85 16.01 11.14 -7.61
N MET A 86 14.74 10.77 -7.43
CA MET A 86 14.24 10.25 -6.16
C MET A 86 14.79 8.85 -5.84
N LEU A 87 14.99 7.99 -6.85
CA LEU A 87 15.70 6.72 -6.65
C LEU A 87 17.09 6.92 -6.05
N HIS A 88 17.85 7.90 -6.56
CA HIS A 88 19.13 8.27 -5.96
C HIS A 88 18.95 8.74 -4.52
N ASN A 89 17.97 9.63 -4.26
CA ASN A 89 17.69 10.17 -2.93
C ASN A 89 17.28 9.07 -1.91
N PHE A 90 16.59 8.02 -2.36
CA PHE A 90 16.24 6.88 -1.51
C PHE A 90 17.50 6.15 -1.02
N VAL A 91 18.41 5.80 -1.94
CA VAL A 91 19.61 5.01 -1.62
C VAL A 91 20.70 5.82 -0.92
N THR A 92 20.73 7.15 -1.09
CA THR A 92 21.63 8.03 -0.34
C THR A 92 21.09 8.46 1.02
N GLY A 93 19.87 8.04 1.38
CA GLY A 93 19.29 8.29 2.70
C GLY A 93 18.62 9.66 2.88
N GLY A 94 18.47 10.46 1.82
CA GLY A 94 17.96 11.83 1.91
C GLY A 94 16.43 11.94 1.76
N ALA A 95 15.76 10.90 1.29
CA ALA A 95 14.30 10.86 1.18
C ALA A 95 13.62 10.64 2.54
N ALA A 96 12.37 11.09 2.67
CA ALA A 96 11.61 10.97 3.91
C ALA A 96 11.47 9.50 4.34
N ILE A 97 11.16 8.60 3.41
CA ILE A 97 11.06 7.18 3.71
C ILE A 97 12.40 6.57 4.13
N SER A 98 13.52 7.05 3.59
CA SER A 98 14.85 6.55 3.98
C SER A 98 15.20 6.93 5.42
N VAL A 99 14.88 8.17 5.82
CA VAL A 99 15.02 8.62 7.21
C VAL A 99 14.13 7.79 8.13
N LEU A 100 12.88 7.56 7.75
CA LEU A 100 11.95 6.74 8.53
C LEU A 100 12.40 5.28 8.63
N ALA A 101 12.88 4.69 7.53
CA ALA A 101 13.40 3.32 7.52
C ALA A 101 14.57 3.17 8.52
N GLN A 102 15.50 4.13 8.52
CA GLN A 102 16.60 4.15 9.48
C GLN A 102 16.10 4.25 10.92
N GLN A 103 15.18 5.18 11.22
CA GLN A 103 14.60 5.35 12.56
C GLN A 103 13.84 4.10 13.04
N LEU A 104 13.19 3.40 12.12
CA LEU A 104 12.44 2.18 12.42
C LEU A 104 13.33 0.94 12.50
N SER A 105 14.62 1.05 12.14
CA SER A 105 15.51 -0.08 11.88
C SER A 105 14.89 -1.08 10.88
N ALA A 106 14.20 -0.54 9.88
CA ALA A 106 13.52 -1.30 8.84
C ALA A 106 14.48 -1.55 7.64
N GLN A 107 14.29 -2.68 6.98
CA GLN A 107 14.96 -2.94 5.70
C GLN A 107 14.29 -2.11 4.61
N LEU A 108 15.08 -1.42 3.78
CA LEU A 108 14.59 -0.65 2.64
C LEU A 108 14.97 -1.34 1.33
N ASP A 109 13.99 -1.84 0.59
CA ASP A 109 14.13 -2.47 -0.74
C ASP A 109 13.63 -1.50 -1.80
N VAL A 110 14.53 -0.98 -2.64
CA VAL A 110 14.18 -0.04 -3.72
C VAL A 110 14.23 -0.79 -5.04
N VAL A 111 13.13 -0.80 -5.78
CA VAL A 111 12.96 -1.54 -7.04
C VAL A 111 12.57 -0.60 -8.17
N ASP A 112 13.44 -0.48 -9.16
CA ASP A 112 13.17 0.23 -10.41
C ASP A 112 12.55 -0.73 -11.42
N LEU A 113 11.26 -0.51 -11.70
CA LEU A 113 10.49 -1.29 -12.66
C LEU A 113 10.49 -0.66 -14.04
N GLY A 114 10.87 0.60 -14.18
CA GLY A 114 10.87 1.27 -15.47
C GLY A 114 10.89 2.78 -15.38
N THR A 115 12.05 3.37 -15.10
CA THR A 115 12.28 4.80 -15.32
C THR A 115 12.48 5.13 -16.80
N VAL A 116 12.04 6.33 -17.25
CA VAL A 116 12.22 6.77 -18.64
C VAL A 116 13.69 6.89 -19.05
N SER A 117 14.53 7.31 -18.11
CA SER A 117 15.98 7.39 -18.28
C SER A 117 16.63 6.14 -17.68
N PRO A 118 17.51 5.43 -18.41
CA PRO A 118 18.29 4.34 -17.83
C PRO A 118 19.15 4.83 -16.66
N LEU A 119 19.08 4.10 -15.55
CA LEU A 119 19.84 4.39 -14.33
C LEU A 119 20.51 3.12 -13.84
N ASP A 120 21.71 3.24 -13.31
CA ASP A 120 22.42 2.14 -12.65
C ASP A 120 22.90 2.65 -11.28
N LEU A 121 22.15 2.32 -10.24
CA LEU A 121 22.34 2.83 -8.89
C LEU A 121 22.58 1.65 -7.94
N PRO A 122 23.76 1.57 -7.30
CA PRO A 122 23.98 0.62 -6.22
C PRO A 122 22.91 0.77 -5.13
N GLY A 123 22.35 -0.35 -4.67
CA GLY A 123 21.25 -0.36 -3.70
C GLY A 123 19.84 -0.29 -4.32
N VAL A 124 19.73 -0.12 -5.64
CA VAL A 124 18.47 -0.25 -6.38
C VAL A 124 18.46 -1.56 -7.17
N ARG A 125 17.33 -2.26 -7.14
CA ARG A 125 17.07 -3.41 -8.01
C ARG A 125 16.44 -2.94 -9.31
N HIS A 126 17.23 -2.95 -10.39
CA HIS A 126 16.76 -2.55 -11.71
C HIS A 126 16.19 -3.75 -12.49
N LEU A 127 14.87 -3.81 -12.64
CA LEU A 127 14.17 -4.80 -13.49
C LEU A 127 13.85 -4.26 -14.88
N ARG A 128 13.61 -2.95 -15.01
CA ARG A 128 13.45 -2.23 -16.29
C ARG A 128 12.48 -2.93 -17.27
N ILE A 129 11.24 -3.12 -16.86
CA ILE A 129 10.15 -3.72 -17.65
C ILE A 129 9.85 -2.91 -18.93
N GLY A 130 10.09 -1.60 -18.87
CA GLY A 130 10.03 -0.67 -19.99
C GLY A 130 10.57 0.71 -19.58
N ALA A 131 10.68 1.63 -20.53
CA ALA A 131 11.04 3.03 -20.25
C ALA A 131 9.80 3.82 -19.79
N GLY A 132 9.20 3.39 -18.68
CA GLY A 132 7.87 3.78 -18.24
C GLY A 132 6.74 3.04 -18.97
N THR A 133 5.51 3.24 -18.49
CA THR A 133 4.30 2.74 -19.15
C THR A 133 3.97 3.52 -20.41
N ALA A 134 3.16 2.94 -21.30
CA ALA A 134 2.57 3.67 -22.41
C ALA A 134 1.55 4.70 -21.92
N ASN A 135 1.22 5.67 -22.77
CA ASN A 135 0.19 6.66 -22.47
C ASN A 135 -1.20 6.01 -22.52
N PHE A 136 -1.79 5.79 -21.34
CA PHE A 136 -3.09 5.13 -21.22
C PHE A 136 -4.24 5.88 -21.91
N ALA A 137 -4.08 7.16 -22.22
CA ALA A 137 -5.07 7.94 -22.97
C ALA A 137 -5.08 7.62 -24.47
N LYS A 138 -4.15 6.78 -24.95
CA LYS A 138 -3.98 6.42 -26.38
C LYS A 138 -3.95 4.92 -26.63
N ALA A 139 -3.45 4.12 -25.69
CA ALA A 139 -3.33 2.66 -25.78
C ALA A 139 -3.26 2.08 -24.35
N PRO A 140 -3.32 0.75 -24.13
CA PRO A 140 -3.09 0.18 -22.79
C PRO A 140 -1.75 0.60 -22.20
N ALA A 141 -1.70 0.89 -20.89
CA ALA A 141 -0.49 1.32 -20.18
C ALA A 141 0.64 0.27 -20.24
N MET A 142 0.30 -1.01 -20.20
CA MET A 142 1.25 -2.11 -20.27
C MET A 142 0.71 -3.28 -21.09
N THR A 143 1.60 -4.07 -21.69
CA THR A 143 1.21 -5.38 -22.23
C THR A 143 0.91 -6.35 -21.09
N GLN A 144 0.21 -7.44 -21.40
CA GLN A 144 -0.04 -8.50 -20.41
C GLN A 144 1.28 -9.03 -19.82
N GLU A 145 2.30 -9.28 -20.64
CA GLU A 145 3.61 -9.74 -20.16
C GLU A 145 4.25 -8.75 -19.19
N GLN A 146 4.25 -7.46 -19.52
CA GLN A 146 4.80 -6.41 -18.65
C GLN A 146 4.04 -6.33 -17.32
N GLY A 147 2.72 -6.40 -17.35
CA GLY A 147 1.90 -6.39 -16.14
C GLY A 147 2.14 -7.61 -15.25
N LEU A 148 2.33 -8.79 -15.84
CA LEU A 148 2.69 -9.99 -15.09
C LEU A 148 4.09 -9.91 -14.48
N LEU A 149 5.07 -9.36 -15.19
CA LEU A 149 6.41 -9.10 -14.65
C LEU A 149 6.37 -8.11 -13.48
N ALA A 150 5.54 -7.07 -13.56
CA ALA A 150 5.38 -6.10 -12.48
C ALA A 150 4.74 -6.74 -11.23
N LEU A 151 3.68 -7.54 -11.39
CA LEU A 151 3.11 -8.32 -10.28
C LEU A 151 4.16 -9.24 -9.64
N GLN A 152 4.95 -9.93 -10.47
CA GLN A 152 6.01 -10.82 -9.99
C GLN A 152 7.08 -10.07 -9.21
N ALA A 153 7.46 -8.85 -9.63
CA ALA A 153 8.44 -8.03 -8.90
C ALA A 153 7.97 -7.70 -7.47
N GLY A 154 6.68 -7.42 -7.30
CA GLY A 154 6.05 -7.25 -6.00
C GLY A 154 6.16 -8.50 -5.12
N ARG A 155 5.76 -9.65 -5.67
CA ARG A 155 5.89 -10.94 -5.00
C ARG A 155 7.32 -11.25 -4.60
N ASP A 156 8.28 -11.00 -5.49
CA ASP A 156 9.69 -11.27 -5.24
C ASP A 156 10.23 -10.44 -4.07
N SER A 157 9.76 -9.19 -3.89
CA SER A 157 10.09 -8.38 -2.70
C SER A 157 9.57 -9.02 -1.42
N VAL A 158 8.33 -9.52 -1.43
CA VAL A 158 7.74 -10.21 -0.27
C VAL A 158 8.46 -11.52 0.04
N LEU A 159 8.86 -12.29 -0.96
CA LEU A 159 9.62 -13.53 -0.74
C LEU A 159 10.99 -13.23 -0.09
N ARG A 160 11.65 -12.12 -0.47
CA ARG A 160 12.85 -11.64 0.23
C ARG A 160 12.54 -11.22 1.66
N ALA A 161 11.46 -10.48 1.87
CA ALA A 161 11.01 -10.06 3.20
C ALA A 161 10.74 -11.27 4.11
N LYS A 162 10.07 -12.30 3.59
CA LYS A 162 9.80 -13.55 4.30
C LYS A 162 11.08 -14.27 4.69
N ALA A 163 12.06 -14.36 3.79
CA ALA A 163 13.33 -15.05 4.03
C ALA A 163 14.11 -14.47 5.22
N VAL A 164 13.89 -13.19 5.56
CA VAL A 164 14.50 -12.53 6.73
C VAL A 164 13.58 -12.41 7.94
N GLY A 165 12.42 -13.09 7.93
CA GLY A 165 11.49 -13.13 9.08
C GLY A 165 10.71 -11.84 9.30
N THR A 166 10.40 -11.10 8.23
CA THR A 166 9.59 -9.88 8.29
C THR A 166 8.22 -10.13 8.92
N GLU A 167 7.79 -9.23 9.80
CA GLU A 167 6.50 -9.32 10.51
C GLU A 167 5.49 -8.27 10.04
N LEU A 168 5.99 -7.18 9.46
CA LEU A 168 5.20 -6.12 8.85
C LEU A 168 5.85 -5.62 7.56
N PHE A 169 5.07 -5.60 6.49
CA PHE A 169 5.45 -5.05 5.20
C PHE A 169 4.83 -3.67 5.00
N VAL A 170 5.63 -2.71 4.52
CA VAL A 170 5.18 -1.38 4.08
C VAL A 170 5.46 -1.28 2.58
N GLY A 171 4.40 -1.11 1.80
CA GLY A 171 4.51 -0.81 0.38
C GLY A 171 4.54 0.70 0.16
N GLY A 172 5.45 1.16 -0.69
CA GLY A 172 5.52 2.52 -1.17
C GLY A 172 5.80 2.55 -2.67
N GLU A 173 5.65 3.73 -3.23
CA GLU A 173 5.70 3.92 -4.67
C GLU A 173 6.36 5.26 -5.01
N MET A 174 6.89 5.35 -6.23
CA MET A 174 7.46 6.56 -6.79
C MET A 174 7.26 6.57 -8.32
N GLY A 175 6.60 7.60 -8.85
CA GLY A 175 6.44 7.71 -10.29
C GLY A 175 5.78 9.00 -10.72
N ILE A 176 6.41 9.76 -11.60
CA ILE A 176 5.74 10.94 -12.14
C ILE A 176 4.56 10.51 -13.02
N GLY A 177 3.36 10.99 -12.67
CA GLY A 177 2.09 10.65 -13.31
C GLY A 177 1.25 9.56 -12.61
N ASN A 178 1.81 8.89 -11.59
CA ASN A 178 1.16 7.80 -10.84
C ASN A 178 -0.21 8.16 -10.22
N THR A 179 -0.41 9.40 -9.77
CA THR A 179 -1.72 9.85 -9.24
C THR A 179 -2.79 9.91 -10.32
N ALA A 180 -2.43 10.10 -11.60
CA ALA A 180 -3.38 10.03 -12.71
C ALA A 180 -3.75 8.57 -13.00
N ALA A 181 -2.75 7.68 -13.05
CA ALA A 181 -2.96 6.25 -13.23
C ALA A 181 -3.80 5.65 -12.10
N ALA A 182 -3.48 5.96 -10.84
CA ALA A 182 -4.22 5.50 -9.68
C ALA A 182 -5.69 5.98 -9.71
N SER A 183 -5.95 7.25 -10.03
CA SER A 183 -7.31 7.75 -10.19
C SER A 183 -8.05 7.02 -11.32
N ALA A 184 -7.41 6.79 -12.47
CA ALA A 184 -8.03 6.09 -13.60
C ALA A 184 -8.37 4.63 -13.27
N VAL A 185 -7.45 3.89 -12.65
CA VAL A 185 -7.70 2.51 -12.19
C VAL A 185 -8.86 2.49 -11.19
N ALA A 186 -8.86 3.38 -10.21
CA ALA A 186 -9.93 3.44 -9.21
C ALA A 186 -11.30 3.78 -9.84
N CYS A 187 -11.37 4.75 -10.76
CA CYS A 187 -12.58 5.04 -11.51
C CYS A 187 -13.10 3.83 -12.28
N SER A 188 -12.21 3.08 -12.94
CA SER A 188 -12.57 1.89 -13.70
C SER A 188 -13.15 0.78 -12.82
N LEU A 189 -12.63 0.60 -11.60
CA LEU A 189 -13.08 -0.46 -10.67
C LEU A 189 -14.31 -0.10 -9.84
N LEU A 190 -14.51 1.19 -9.59
CA LEU A 190 -15.63 1.71 -8.82
C LEU A 190 -16.77 2.22 -9.72
N GLU A 191 -16.54 2.23 -11.03
CA GLU A 191 -17.48 2.73 -12.05
C GLU A 191 -18.00 4.12 -11.68
N CYS A 192 -17.10 4.98 -11.21
CA CYS A 192 -17.43 6.30 -10.68
C CYS A 192 -16.77 7.43 -11.49
N ALA A 193 -17.36 8.62 -11.39
CA ALA A 193 -16.90 9.79 -12.13
C ALA A 193 -15.51 10.24 -11.65
N ALA A 194 -14.65 10.64 -12.61
CA ALA A 194 -13.26 11.03 -12.32
C ALA A 194 -13.17 12.21 -11.33
N GLN A 195 -14.13 13.13 -11.36
CA GLN A 195 -14.21 14.28 -10.46
C GLN A 195 -14.24 13.89 -8.97
N LEU A 196 -14.68 12.67 -8.63
CA LEU A 196 -14.72 12.19 -7.26
C LEU A 196 -13.34 11.76 -6.74
N LEU A 197 -12.44 11.39 -7.64
CA LEU A 197 -11.16 10.75 -7.31
C LEU A 197 -9.93 11.56 -7.70
N VAL A 198 -10.05 12.46 -8.67
CA VAL A 198 -8.91 13.24 -9.16
C VAL A 198 -8.59 14.38 -8.20
N GLY A 199 -7.36 14.36 -7.70
CA GLY A 199 -6.82 15.39 -6.82
C GLY A 199 -5.64 16.15 -7.43
N PRO A 200 -5.10 17.12 -6.66
CA PRO A 200 -3.98 17.95 -7.07
C PRO A 200 -2.66 17.16 -7.19
N GLY A 201 -2.55 16.00 -6.55
CA GLY A 201 -1.33 15.20 -6.52
C GLY A 201 -0.13 16.03 -6.06
N THR A 202 0.84 16.19 -6.96
CA THR A 202 2.08 16.93 -6.72
C THR A 202 1.90 18.45 -6.66
N GLY A 203 0.68 18.98 -6.70
CA GLY A 203 0.38 20.41 -6.51
C GLY A 203 -0.24 21.12 -7.72
N LEU A 204 -1.01 20.41 -8.55
CA LEU A 204 -1.76 21.03 -9.63
C LEU A 204 -2.76 22.07 -9.11
N ASN A 205 -2.96 23.14 -9.89
CA ASN A 205 -4.03 24.11 -9.66
C ASN A 205 -5.38 23.60 -10.21
N ALA A 206 -6.46 24.37 -10.04
CA ALA A 206 -7.80 23.98 -10.49
C ALA A 206 -7.88 23.65 -11.99
N ALA A 207 -7.17 24.40 -12.85
CA ALA A 207 -7.12 24.12 -14.29
C ALA A 207 -6.38 22.81 -14.58
N GLY A 208 -5.28 22.54 -13.89
CA GLY A 208 -4.54 21.28 -13.99
C GLY A 208 -5.36 20.08 -13.52
N ILE A 209 -6.15 20.23 -12.45
CA ILE A 209 -7.08 19.19 -11.97
C ILE A 209 -8.18 18.93 -13.01
N SER A 210 -8.78 19.97 -13.57
CA SER A 210 -9.80 19.83 -14.63
C SER A 210 -9.23 19.09 -15.84
N HIS A 211 -8.07 19.53 -16.33
CA HIS A 211 -7.41 18.90 -17.47
C HIS A 211 -7.04 17.43 -17.20
N LYS A 212 -6.50 17.13 -16.02
CA LYS A 212 -6.22 15.75 -15.60
C LYS A 212 -7.50 14.90 -15.55
N THR A 213 -8.61 15.47 -15.11
CA THR A 213 -9.92 14.81 -15.11
C THR A 213 -10.35 14.48 -16.53
N ASP A 214 -10.26 15.42 -17.47
CA ASP A 214 -10.64 15.20 -18.88
C ASP A 214 -9.77 14.12 -19.54
N VAL A 215 -8.46 14.10 -19.25
CA VAL A 215 -7.54 13.05 -19.73
C VAL A 215 -7.98 11.68 -19.23
N ILE A 216 -8.32 11.56 -17.94
CA ILE A 216 -8.77 10.30 -17.33
C ILE A 216 -10.11 9.86 -17.92
N GLU A 217 -11.07 10.76 -18.11
CA GLU A 217 -12.36 10.41 -18.72
C GLU A 217 -12.22 9.91 -20.16
N ARG A 218 -11.31 10.50 -20.96
CA ARG A 218 -11.01 10.00 -22.31
C ARG A 218 -10.42 8.60 -22.26
N ALA A 219 -9.51 8.34 -21.33
CA ALA A 219 -8.91 7.02 -21.16
C ALA A 219 -9.95 5.97 -20.71
N LEU A 220 -10.83 6.31 -19.76
CA LEU A 220 -11.92 5.43 -19.32
C LEU A 220 -12.85 5.06 -20.48
N LYS A 221 -13.17 6.01 -21.37
CA LYS A 221 -13.96 5.74 -22.57
C LYS A 221 -13.24 4.82 -23.55
N LEU A 222 -11.93 5.00 -23.72
CA LEU A 222 -11.10 4.17 -24.59
C LEU A 222 -11.06 2.71 -24.11
N HIS A 223 -10.99 2.49 -22.81
CA HIS A 223 -10.84 1.16 -22.17
C HIS A 223 -12.13 0.65 -21.53
N VAL A 224 -13.29 1.11 -22.00
CA VAL A 224 -14.60 0.81 -21.39
C VAL A 224 -14.92 -0.69 -21.35
N GLU A 225 -14.42 -1.46 -22.32
CA GLU A 225 -14.61 -2.91 -22.38
C GLU A 225 -13.86 -3.67 -21.26
N GLN A 226 -12.89 -3.01 -20.61
CA GLN A 226 -12.10 -3.57 -19.50
C GLN A 226 -12.55 -3.04 -18.13
N ALA A 227 -13.59 -2.20 -18.08
CA ALA A 227 -14.12 -1.65 -16.84
C ALA A 227 -14.60 -2.77 -15.89
N GLY A 228 -14.39 -2.59 -14.59
CA GLY A 228 -14.73 -3.58 -13.56
C GLY A 228 -13.80 -4.79 -13.46
N ASP A 229 -13.07 -5.18 -14.52
CA ASP A 229 -12.04 -6.23 -14.45
C ASP A 229 -10.80 -5.69 -13.72
N PRO A 230 -10.40 -6.25 -12.56
CA PRO A 230 -9.29 -5.74 -11.77
C PRO A 230 -7.95 -5.74 -12.50
N LEU A 231 -7.65 -6.82 -13.22
CA LEU A 231 -6.36 -7.01 -13.86
C LEU A 231 -6.28 -6.20 -15.15
N GLN A 232 -7.35 -6.21 -15.95
CA GLN A 232 -7.39 -5.44 -17.19
C GLN A 232 -7.46 -3.94 -16.91
N SER A 233 -8.21 -3.48 -15.91
CA SER A 233 -8.18 -2.07 -15.48
C SER A 233 -6.77 -1.64 -15.08
N LEU A 234 -6.06 -2.46 -14.31
CA LEU A 234 -4.67 -2.20 -13.93
C LEU A 234 -3.74 -2.15 -15.15
N PHE A 235 -3.87 -3.08 -16.09
CA PHE A 235 -2.97 -3.14 -17.25
C PHE A 235 -3.27 -2.05 -18.29
N CYS A 236 -4.53 -1.66 -18.44
CA CYS A 236 -4.91 -0.60 -19.36
C CYS A 236 -4.61 0.80 -18.81
N LEU A 237 -4.76 1.03 -17.50
CA LEU A 237 -4.77 2.38 -16.92
C LEU A 237 -3.71 2.63 -15.85
N GLY A 238 -3.02 1.59 -15.37
CA GLY A 238 -2.14 1.63 -14.20
C GLY A 238 -0.68 1.95 -14.49
N GLY A 239 0.16 1.68 -13.48
CA GLY A 239 1.62 1.80 -13.50
C GLY A 239 2.30 0.48 -13.15
N PHE A 240 3.57 0.31 -13.53
CA PHE A 240 4.34 -0.87 -13.13
C PHE A 240 4.48 -0.94 -11.60
N GLU A 241 4.68 0.19 -10.93
CA GLU A 241 4.76 0.31 -9.48
C GLU A 241 3.43 0.00 -8.78
N ILE A 242 2.29 0.41 -9.37
CA ILE A 242 0.97 0.03 -8.85
C ILE A 242 0.79 -1.48 -8.98
N ALA A 243 1.14 -2.07 -10.14
CA ALA A 243 1.06 -3.51 -10.33
C ALA A 243 1.98 -4.28 -9.38
N ALA A 244 3.18 -3.78 -9.10
CA ALA A 244 4.05 -4.40 -8.10
C ALA A 244 3.49 -4.30 -6.69
N LEU A 245 2.88 -3.18 -6.29
CA LEU A 245 2.17 -3.10 -5.01
C LEU A 245 1.03 -4.11 -4.91
N VAL A 246 0.25 -4.31 -5.99
CA VAL A 246 -0.79 -5.35 -6.04
C VAL A 246 -0.19 -6.73 -5.80
N GLY A 247 0.89 -7.04 -6.51
CA GLY A 247 1.58 -8.33 -6.36
C GLY A 247 2.15 -8.53 -4.95
N ALA A 248 2.71 -7.48 -4.35
CA ALA A 248 3.22 -7.51 -2.99
C ALA A 248 2.11 -7.74 -1.96
N TYR A 249 0.95 -7.09 -2.10
CA TYR A 249 -0.15 -7.26 -1.15
C TYR A 249 -0.75 -8.66 -1.20
N LEU A 250 -0.95 -9.21 -2.40
CA LEU A 250 -1.41 -10.58 -2.59
C LEU A 250 -0.41 -11.58 -2.00
N ALA A 251 0.88 -11.42 -2.31
CA ALA A 251 1.92 -12.27 -1.76
C ALA A 251 2.01 -12.16 -0.23
N CYS A 252 1.91 -10.96 0.35
CA CYS A 252 1.91 -10.81 1.82
C CYS A 252 0.77 -11.60 2.46
N ALA A 253 -0.43 -11.52 1.89
CA ALA A 253 -1.58 -12.27 2.38
C ALA A 253 -1.41 -13.79 2.25
N GLN A 254 -0.78 -14.26 1.17
CA GLN A 254 -0.49 -15.69 0.94
C GLN A 254 0.63 -16.21 1.84
N GLU A 255 1.60 -15.36 2.16
CA GLU A 255 2.81 -15.71 2.92
C GLU A 255 2.69 -15.47 4.42
N GLY A 256 1.58 -14.90 4.88
CA GLY A 256 1.31 -14.66 6.29
C GLY A 256 1.96 -13.40 6.86
N ILE A 257 2.17 -12.37 6.04
CA ILE A 257 2.82 -11.11 6.41
C ILE A 257 1.77 -10.01 6.44
N THR A 258 1.65 -9.29 7.56
CA THR A 258 0.73 -8.14 7.64
C THR A 258 1.26 -6.97 6.83
N VAL A 259 0.38 -6.26 6.12
CA VAL A 259 0.70 -5.08 5.34
C VAL A 259 0.20 -3.83 6.06
N LEU A 260 0.99 -2.76 6.02
CA LEU A 260 0.54 -1.41 6.35
C LEU A 260 0.49 -0.57 5.07
N VAL A 261 -0.73 -0.33 4.59
CA VAL A 261 -1.04 0.43 3.37
C VAL A 261 -0.85 1.92 3.63
N ASP A 262 -0.15 2.61 2.72
CA ASP A 262 0.16 4.03 2.84
C ASP A 262 -0.99 4.94 2.38
N GLY A 263 -0.77 5.76 1.34
CA GLY A 263 -1.70 6.76 0.87
C GLY A 263 -2.57 6.28 -0.29
N PHE A 264 -3.07 7.26 -1.05
CA PHE A 264 -4.04 7.06 -2.14
C PHE A 264 -3.64 5.96 -3.13
N ILE A 265 -2.41 6.01 -3.67
CA ILE A 265 -1.95 5.08 -4.72
C ILE A 265 -1.82 3.66 -4.17
N CYS A 266 -1.29 3.53 -2.95
CA CYS A 266 -1.23 2.26 -2.23
C CYS A 266 -2.63 1.70 -1.96
N SER A 267 -3.60 2.54 -1.62
CA SER A 267 -5.00 2.12 -1.45
C SER A 267 -5.67 1.69 -2.77
N VAL A 268 -5.28 2.25 -3.92
CA VAL A 268 -5.72 1.75 -5.23
C VAL A 268 -5.17 0.35 -5.50
N ALA A 269 -3.87 0.13 -5.24
CA ALA A 269 -3.29 -1.21 -5.33
C ALA A 269 -3.96 -2.21 -4.37
N ALA A 270 -4.29 -1.78 -3.16
CA ALA A 270 -5.06 -2.58 -2.21
C ALA A 270 -6.45 -2.94 -2.75
N LEU A 271 -7.16 -2.00 -3.38
CA LEU A 271 -8.46 -2.26 -4.03
C LEU A 271 -8.34 -3.31 -5.13
N VAL A 272 -7.34 -3.19 -6.02
CA VAL A 272 -7.11 -4.19 -7.08
C VAL A 272 -6.83 -5.56 -6.46
N ALA A 273 -5.94 -5.64 -5.46
CA ALA A 273 -5.60 -6.89 -4.79
C ALA A 273 -6.83 -7.56 -4.13
N VAL A 274 -7.66 -6.79 -3.43
CA VAL A 274 -8.89 -7.30 -2.79
C VAL A 274 -9.92 -7.75 -3.82
N ARG A 275 -10.04 -7.07 -4.97
CA ARG A 275 -10.96 -7.50 -6.03
C ARG A 275 -10.47 -8.78 -6.73
N LEU A 276 -9.16 -8.98 -6.84
CA LEU A 276 -8.58 -10.24 -7.36
C LEU A 276 -8.70 -11.39 -6.36
N ASN A 277 -8.47 -11.10 -5.08
CA ASN A 277 -8.44 -12.08 -4.01
C ASN A 277 -9.02 -11.48 -2.72
N PRO A 278 -10.32 -11.69 -2.43
CA PRO A 278 -10.99 -11.05 -1.29
C PRO A 278 -10.34 -11.34 0.07
N GLY A 279 -9.72 -12.52 0.22
CA GLY A 279 -8.99 -12.89 1.44
C GLY A 279 -7.79 -12.01 1.74
N CYS A 280 -7.28 -11.27 0.74
CA CYS A 280 -6.20 -10.30 0.92
C CYS A 280 -6.59 -9.20 1.92
N ARG A 281 -7.88 -8.84 2.01
CA ARG A 281 -8.34 -7.68 2.79
C ARG A 281 -7.96 -7.77 4.27
N ASP A 282 -8.03 -8.96 4.85
CA ASP A 282 -7.77 -9.18 6.28
C ASP A 282 -6.32 -8.91 6.68
N TRP A 283 -5.41 -9.01 5.72
CA TRP A 283 -3.97 -8.79 5.86
C TRP A 283 -3.56 -7.31 5.71
N LEU A 284 -4.50 -6.43 5.36
CA LEU A 284 -4.26 -5.02 5.12
C LEU A 284 -4.70 -4.16 6.31
N LEU A 285 -3.73 -3.53 6.97
CA LEU A 285 -3.92 -2.39 7.87
C LEU A 285 -3.65 -1.09 7.09
N PHE A 286 -4.22 0.02 7.56
CA PHE A 286 -4.11 1.31 6.86
C PHE A 286 -3.39 2.34 7.73
N GLY A 287 -2.31 2.89 7.20
CA GLY A 287 -1.40 3.77 7.94
C GLY A 287 -2.00 5.14 8.19
N HIS A 288 -2.44 5.84 7.13
CA HIS A 288 -2.90 7.22 7.26
C HIS A 288 -4.04 7.59 6.31
N ARG A 289 -4.83 8.58 6.71
CA ARG A 289 -5.73 9.30 5.83
C ARG A 289 -4.96 10.36 5.07
N GLY A 290 -4.74 10.08 3.78
CA GLY A 290 -4.11 11.02 2.86
C GLY A 290 -5.00 12.21 2.49
N ALA A 291 -4.37 13.33 2.12
CA ALA A 291 -5.07 14.57 1.75
C ALA A 291 -5.61 14.60 0.31
N GLU A 292 -5.33 13.58 -0.50
CA GLU A 292 -5.95 13.44 -1.82
C GLU A 292 -7.47 13.21 -1.68
N PRO A 293 -8.32 13.99 -2.37
CA PRO A 293 -9.78 13.91 -2.22
C PRO A 293 -10.33 12.49 -2.40
N GLY A 294 -9.82 11.77 -3.40
CA GLY A 294 -10.25 10.41 -3.70
C GLY A 294 -9.90 9.37 -2.64
N HIS A 295 -8.97 9.66 -1.72
CA HIS A 295 -8.51 8.66 -0.76
C HIS A 295 -9.60 8.28 0.24
N ARG A 296 -10.44 9.24 0.66
CA ARG A 296 -11.57 8.94 1.56
C ARG A 296 -12.51 7.90 0.97
N HIS A 297 -12.84 8.05 -0.31
CA HIS A 297 -13.73 7.14 -1.02
C HIS A 297 -13.15 5.72 -1.10
N LEU A 298 -11.84 5.59 -1.30
CA LEU A 298 -11.16 4.29 -1.27
C LEU A 298 -11.18 3.66 0.11
N LEU A 299 -10.92 4.44 1.16
CA LEU A 299 -10.95 3.94 2.54
C LEU A 299 -12.35 3.44 2.90
N GLU A 300 -13.41 4.17 2.53
CA GLU A 300 -14.80 3.75 2.71
C GLU A 300 -15.10 2.45 1.96
N THR A 301 -14.71 2.37 0.69
CA THR A 301 -14.91 1.17 -0.15
C THR A 301 -14.20 -0.05 0.43
N LEU A 302 -12.98 0.14 0.93
CA LEU A 302 -12.19 -0.91 1.57
C LEU A 302 -12.61 -1.15 3.03
N GLN A 303 -13.62 -0.46 3.56
CA GLN A 303 -14.00 -0.54 4.98
C GLN A 303 -12.77 -0.35 5.90
N ALA A 304 -11.90 0.58 5.54
CA ALA A 304 -10.61 0.82 6.15
C ALA A 304 -10.69 1.95 7.18
N GLU A 305 -10.09 1.73 8.35
CA GLU A 305 -9.93 2.73 9.40
C GLU A 305 -8.43 3.03 9.55
N PRO A 306 -7.91 4.15 8.98
CA PRO A 306 -6.49 4.48 9.08
C PRO A 306 -6.08 4.85 10.50
N LEU A 307 -4.80 4.62 10.84
CA LEU A 307 -4.25 4.91 12.18
C LEU A 307 -3.94 6.40 12.41
N LEU A 308 -3.66 7.12 11.33
CA LEU A 308 -3.21 8.51 11.38
C LEU A 308 -4.08 9.41 10.48
N ASP A 309 -4.22 10.67 10.87
CA ASP A 309 -4.86 11.71 10.05
C ASP A 309 -4.04 13.00 10.18
N LEU A 310 -3.01 13.11 9.34
CA LEU A 310 -1.99 14.17 9.43
C LEU A 310 -1.99 15.11 8.21
N GLY A 311 -2.95 14.96 7.29
CA GLY A 311 -2.99 15.74 6.05
C GLY A 311 -1.82 15.45 5.10
N MET A 312 -1.18 14.29 5.22
CA MET A 312 -0.05 13.91 4.37
C MET A 312 -0.49 13.52 2.95
N ARG A 313 0.40 13.75 1.98
CA ARG A 313 0.21 13.40 0.57
C ARG A 313 1.54 13.21 -0.19
N LEU A 314 2.60 12.84 0.53
CA LEU A 314 3.92 12.64 -0.07
C LEU A 314 3.97 11.35 -0.90
N GLY A 315 3.40 10.26 -0.39
CA GLY A 315 3.57 8.91 -0.96
C GLY A 315 4.80 8.23 -0.37
N GLU A 316 5.48 7.42 -1.17
CA GLU A 316 6.74 6.74 -0.81
C GLU A 316 6.60 5.75 0.37
N GLY A 317 5.39 5.39 0.81
CA GLY A 317 5.21 4.57 2.01
C GLY A 317 5.38 5.34 3.32
N SER A 318 5.52 6.67 3.26
CA SER A 318 5.91 7.51 4.41
C SER A 318 4.86 7.60 5.52
N GLY A 319 3.57 7.66 5.17
CA GLY A 319 2.47 7.67 6.14
C GLY A 319 2.29 6.31 6.83
N ALA A 320 2.45 5.22 6.09
CA ALA A 320 2.52 3.87 6.66
C ALA A 320 3.72 3.72 7.59
N ALA A 321 4.92 4.13 7.18
CA ALA A 321 6.10 4.09 8.03
C ALA A 321 5.92 4.89 9.33
N LEU A 322 5.30 6.08 9.27
CA LEU A 322 4.97 6.87 10.47
C LEU A 322 3.96 6.20 11.41
N ALA A 323 3.13 5.29 10.91
CA ALA A 323 2.18 4.54 11.73
C ALA A 323 2.81 3.30 12.40
N VAL A 324 3.98 2.82 11.93
CA VAL A 324 4.66 1.65 12.52
C VAL A 324 4.91 1.78 14.03
N PRO A 325 5.36 2.92 14.58
CA PRO A 325 5.52 3.08 16.03
C PRO A 325 4.21 2.90 16.79
N LEU A 326 3.06 3.36 16.26
CA LEU A 326 1.76 3.14 16.90
C LEU A 326 1.38 1.67 16.91
N VAL A 327 1.65 0.95 15.83
CA VAL A 327 1.43 -0.51 15.76
C VAL A 327 2.31 -1.24 16.77
N ARG A 328 3.60 -0.87 16.88
CA ARG A 328 4.52 -1.42 17.89
C ARG A 328 4.02 -1.14 19.32
N LEU A 329 3.55 0.07 19.60
CA LEU A 329 2.99 0.45 20.90
C LEU A 329 1.70 -0.33 21.22
N ALA A 330 0.83 -0.57 20.24
CA ALA A 330 -0.35 -1.41 20.42
C ALA A 330 0.04 -2.83 20.88
N CYS A 331 1.03 -3.44 20.23
CA CYS A 331 1.58 -4.74 20.65
C CYS A 331 2.17 -4.68 22.07
N GLN A 332 2.99 -3.67 22.37
CA GLN A 332 3.66 -3.55 23.67
C GLN A 332 2.67 -3.36 24.82
N LEU A 333 1.65 -2.51 24.64
CA LEU A 333 0.58 -2.33 25.63
C LEU A 333 -0.18 -3.63 25.86
N HIS A 334 -0.55 -4.34 24.80
CA HIS A 334 -1.22 -5.64 24.91
C HIS A 334 -0.37 -6.69 25.65
N ASN A 335 0.92 -6.74 25.33
CA ASN A 335 1.85 -7.76 25.82
C ASN A 335 2.32 -7.51 27.25
N GLY A 336 2.48 -6.24 27.62
CA GLY A 336 3.20 -5.80 28.82
C GLY A 336 2.34 -5.18 29.92
N MET A 337 1.10 -4.73 29.64
CA MET A 337 0.20 -4.32 30.71
C MET A 337 -0.15 -5.53 31.59
N ALA A 338 -0.20 -5.28 32.90
CA ALA A 338 -0.73 -6.22 33.86
C ALA A 338 -2.23 -6.43 33.64
N THR A 339 -2.73 -7.57 34.08
CA THR A 339 -4.15 -7.83 34.28
C THR A 339 -4.62 -7.30 35.63
N PHE A 340 -5.93 -7.11 35.82
CA PHE A 340 -6.50 -6.76 37.14
C PHE A 340 -6.06 -7.74 38.23
N ALA A 341 -6.01 -9.04 37.91
CA ALA A 341 -5.55 -10.09 38.81
C ALA A 341 -4.07 -9.93 39.22
N GLU A 342 -3.18 -9.64 38.26
CA GLU A 342 -1.75 -9.43 38.52
C GLU A 342 -1.48 -8.13 39.30
N ALA A 343 -2.28 -7.09 39.05
CA ALA A 343 -2.11 -5.77 39.67
C ALA A 343 -2.75 -5.64 41.06
N ALA A 344 -3.49 -6.67 41.53
CA ALA A 344 -4.30 -6.62 42.74
C ALA A 344 -5.27 -5.42 42.81
N VAL A 345 -5.74 -4.96 41.64
CA VAL A 345 -6.73 -3.89 41.52
C VAL A 345 -8.11 -4.53 41.49
N ALA A 346 -9.04 -4.02 42.30
CA ALA A 346 -10.41 -4.51 42.32
C ALA A 346 -11.05 -4.35 40.92
N ASP A 347 -11.53 -5.47 40.38
CA ASP A 347 -12.34 -5.46 39.15
C ASP A 347 -13.76 -4.95 39.46
N ARG A 348 -14.48 -4.49 38.44
CA ARG A 348 -15.89 -4.09 38.62
C ARG A 348 -16.72 -5.32 39.03
N PRO A 349 -17.69 -5.16 39.95
CA PRO A 349 -18.68 -6.21 40.17
C PRO A 349 -19.45 -6.46 38.85
N ALA A 350 -19.67 -7.74 38.54
CA ALA A 350 -20.32 -8.24 37.33
C ALA A 350 -21.73 -7.65 37.11
#